data_AF-A0A2A6HTK3-F1
#
_entry.id   AF-A0A2A6HTK3-F1
#
_cell.length_a   1.000
_cell.length_b   1.000
_cell.length_c   1.000
_cell.angle_alpha   90.00
_cell.angle_beta   90.00
_cell.angle_gamma   90.00
#
_symmetry.space_group_name_H-M   'P 1'
#
loop_
_entity.id
_entity.type
_entity.pdbx_description
1 polymer ?
#
loop_
_entity_poly.entity_id
_entity_poly.type
_entity_poly.pdbx_seq_one_letter_code
_entity_poly.pdbx_strand_id
1 'polypeptide(L)'
;MYRTIICGIGMGSRQTANRLLRRAAALVDEGGSIVVTHVIENIPHRHLTELPEVFETTAIVDAEKKLAALCKELGVPARIEVRIGVAASALVAIARETSADLILLSSHVSDITDYVFSSIVEKVVRHAGCSVLIDRRPDHADKDAAPQAEDTAPL
;
A
#
# COMPACT_ATOMS: atom_id res chain seq x y z
N MET A 1 1.43 15.05 -16.14
CA MET A 1 1.09 15.33 -14.75
C MET A 1 2.21 14.90 -13.81
N TYR A 2 2.66 13.64 -13.80
CA TYR A 2 3.71 13.17 -12.88
C TYR A 2 4.80 12.35 -13.58
N ARG A 3 6.06 12.59 -13.23
CA ARG A 3 7.22 11.93 -13.83
C ARG A 3 7.66 10.69 -13.06
N THR A 4 7.51 10.66 -11.74
CA THR A 4 7.87 9.49 -10.92
C THR A 4 6.81 9.26 -9.85
N ILE A 5 6.03 8.19 -10.02
CA ILE A 5 4.96 7.83 -9.10
C ILE A 5 5.38 6.66 -8.22
N ILE A 6 5.24 6.80 -6.90
CA ILE A 6 5.32 5.68 -5.97
C ILE A 6 3.91 5.15 -5.73
N CYS A 7 3.71 3.86 -5.95
CA CYS A 7 2.48 3.15 -5.64
C CYS A 7 2.72 2.25 -4.43
N GLY A 8 2.29 2.69 -3.25
CA GLY A 8 2.39 1.92 -2.01
C GLY A 8 1.25 0.90 -1.90
N ILE A 9 1.60 -0.38 -1.93
CA ILE A 9 0.66 -1.50 -1.84
C ILE A 9 0.80 -2.13 -0.44
N GLY A 10 -0.26 -2.04 0.36
CA GLY A 10 -0.35 -2.69 1.68
C GLY A 10 -0.91 -4.12 1.61
N MET A 11 -1.29 -4.68 2.76
CA MET A 11 -1.92 -6.02 2.89
C MET A 11 -3.39 -6.07 2.43
N GLY A 12 -3.84 -5.10 1.64
CA GLY A 12 -5.22 -5.02 1.16
C GLY A 12 -5.55 -6.04 0.07
N SER A 13 -6.77 -5.98 -0.47
CA SER A 13 -7.22 -6.88 -1.53
C SER A 13 -6.43 -6.71 -2.83
N ARG A 14 -6.43 -7.77 -3.65
CA ARG A 14 -5.92 -7.73 -5.02
C ARG A 14 -6.66 -6.68 -5.87
N GLN A 15 -7.97 -6.48 -5.64
CA GLN A 15 -8.73 -5.45 -6.38
C GLN A 15 -8.21 -4.04 -6.08
N THR A 16 -7.86 -3.75 -4.82
CA THR A 16 -7.28 -2.48 -4.44
C THR A 16 -5.90 -2.27 -5.07
N ALA A 17 -5.04 -3.30 -5.05
CA ALA A 17 -3.75 -3.25 -5.75
C ALA A 17 -3.90 -2.98 -7.26
N ASN A 18 -4.81 -3.72 -7.93
CA ASN A 18 -5.10 -3.51 -9.35
C ASN A 18 -5.54 -2.08 -9.67
N ARG A 19 -6.42 -1.54 -8.82
CA ARG A 19 -6.93 -0.18 -8.97
C ARG A 19 -5.82 0.86 -8.85
N LEU A 20 -4.97 0.74 -7.83
CA LEU A 20 -3.84 1.65 -7.64
C LEU A 20 -2.89 1.61 -8.84
N LEU A 21 -2.53 0.42 -9.32
CA LEU A 21 -1.64 0.26 -10.47
C LEU A 21 -2.21 0.86 -11.76
N ARG A 22 -3.49 0.61 -12.06
CA ARG A 22 -4.16 1.21 -13.22
C ARG A 22 -4.22 2.74 -13.12
N ARG A 23 -4.45 3.26 -11.91
CA ARG A 23 -4.48 4.70 -11.67
C ARG A 23 -3.10 5.32 -11.81
N ALA A 24 -2.04 4.68 -11.32
CA ALA A 24 -0.66 5.12 -11.54
C ALA A 24 -0.33 5.16 -13.05
N ALA A 25 -0.67 4.11 -13.79
CA ALA A 25 -0.47 4.05 -15.25
C ALA A 25 -1.22 5.14 -16.02
N ALA A 26 -2.39 5.58 -15.53
CA ALA A 26 -3.16 6.67 -16.15
C ALA A 26 -2.64 8.07 -15.79
N LEU A 27 -1.85 8.20 -14.72
CA LEU A 27 -1.36 9.49 -14.20
C LEU A 27 0.10 9.77 -14.54
N VAL A 28 0.89 8.73 -14.84
CA VAL A 28 2.29 8.85 -15.21
C VAL A 28 2.41 9.47 -16.60
N ASP A 29 3.34 10.40 -16.75
CA ASP A 29 3.64 11.01 -18.05
C ASP A 29 4.37 10.06 -18.98
N GLU A 30 4.33 10.38 -20.27
CA GLU A 30 5.17 9.73 -21.27
C GLU A 30 6.65 9.87 -20.86
N GLY A 31 7.36 8.75 -20.81
CA GLY A 31 8.74 8.69 -20.32
C GLY A 31 8.91 8.81 -18.80
N GLY A 32 7.80 8.86 -18.05
CA GLY A 32 7.80 8.75 -16.59
C GLY A 32 7.99 7.31 -16.10
N SER A 33 8.10 7.15 -14.78
CA SER A 33 8.33 5.86 -14.14
C SER A 33 7.38 5.61 -12.97
N ILE A 34 7.06 4.34 -12.76
CA ILE A 34 6.27 3.89 -11.60
C ILE A 34 7.17 3.00 -10.75
N VAL A 35 7.21 3.30 -9.46
CA VAL A 35 7.83 2.46 -8.44
C VAL A 35 6.70 1.84 -7.62
N VAL A 36 6.56 0.53 -7.70
CA VAL A 36 5.57 -0.22 -6.90
C VAL A 36 6.28 -0.76 -5.68
N THR A 37 5.79 -0.39 -4.50
CA THR A 37 6.45 -0.74 -3.25
C THR A 37 5.52 -1.38 -2.25
N HIS A 38 6.07 -2.33 -1.50
CA HIS A 38 5.47 -2.91 -0.32
C HIS A 38 6.46 -2.81 0.82
N VAL A 39 5.95 -2.48 2.02
CA VAL A 39 6.77 -2.44 3.23
C VAL A 39 6.31 -3.55 4.14
N ILE A 40 7.23 -4.46 4.43
CA ILE A 40 7.03 -5.52 5.41
C ILE A 40 7.29 -4.88 6.77
N GLU A 41 6.23 -4.72 7.56
CA GLU A 41 6.38 -4.16 8.90
C GLU A 41 7.19 -5.11 9.77
N ASN A 42 8.27 -4.60 10.35
CA ASN A 42 9.06 -5.39 11.29
C ASN A 42 8.22 -5.60 12.56
N ILE A 43 7.86 -6.85 12.83
CA ILE A 43 7.20 -7.22 14.10
C ILE A 43 8.24 -6.92 15.18
N PRO A 44 7.97 -6.02 16.15
CA PRO A 44 8.93 -5.73 17.20
C PRO A 44 9.36 -7.04 17.84
N HIS A 45 10.66 -7.35 17.81
CA HIS A 45 11.28 -8.60 18.24
C HIS A 45 11.10 -8.93 19.75
N ARG A 46 10.11 -8.36 20.43
CA ARG A 46 9.89 -8.53 21.88
C ARG A 46 9.50 -9.98 22.26
N HIS A 47 9.21 -10.85 21.29
CA HIS A 47 8.87 -12.27 21.56
C HIS A 47 9.55 -13.31 20.67
N LEU A 48 10.43 -12.93 19.73
CA LEU A 48 11.05 -13.87 18.80
C LEU A 48 12.54 -13.56 18.63
N THR A 49 13.34 -14.05 19.57
CA THR A 49 14.81 -13.92 19.59
C THR A 49 15.51 -14.68 18.46
N GLU A 50 14.76 -15.37 17.58
CA GLU A 50 15.29 -16.34 16.63
C GLU A 50 14.48 -16.40 15.32
N LEU A 51 14.17 -15.26 14.69
CA LEU A 51 13.82 -15.29 13.27
C LEU A 51 15.09 -15.07 12.43
N PRO A 52 15.64 -16.08 11.74
CA PRO A 52 16.83 -15.94 10.91
C PRO A 52 16.63 -14.91 9.78
N GLU A 53 17.71 -14.21 9.39
CA GLU A 53 17.77 -13.31 8.20
C GLU A 53 17.21 -13.96 6.91
N VAL A 54 17.21 -15.30 6.85
CA VAL A 54 16.63 -16.11 5.78
C VAL A 54 15.12 -15.89 5.62
N PHE A 55 14.38 -15.65 6.71
CA PHE A 55 12.94 -15.39 6.65
C PHE A 55 12.63 -14.03 6.02
N GLU A 56 13.36 -12.99 6.44
CA GLU A 56 13.23 -11.65 5.87
C GLU A 56 13.52 -11.65 4.37
N THR A 57 14.61 -12.31 3.98
CA THR A 57 15.00 -12.46 2.57
C THR A 57 13.91 -13.19 1.77
N THR A 58 13.35 -14.27 2.32
CA THR A 58 12.28 -15.03 1.66
C THR A 58 11.02 -14.19 1.49
N ALA A 59 10.62 -13.44 2.52
CA ALA A 59 9.44 -12.58 2.50
C ALA A 59 9.58 -11.45 1.46
N ILE A 60 10.76 -10.84 1.36
CA ILE A 60 11.09 -9.85 0.32
C ILE A 60 10.91 -10.47 -1.06
N VAL A 61 11.58 -11.60 -1.33
CA VAL A 61 11.56 -12.27 -2.64
C VAL A 61 10.14 -12.66 -3.05
N ASP A 62 9.33 -13.17 -2.11
CA ASP A 62 7.96 -13.54 -2.38
C ASP A 62 7.06 -12.33 -2.66
N ALA A 63 7.25 -11.24 -1.92
CA ALA A 63 6.54 -9.98 -2.17
C ALA A 63 6.91 -9.41 -3.54
N GLU A 64 8.20 -9.37 -3.87
CA GLU A 64 8.69 -8.91 -5.18
C GLU A 64 8.09 -9.72 -6.34
N LYS A 65 8.10 -11.05 -6.22
CA LYS A 65 7.49 -11.95 -7.23
C LYS A 65 6.01 -11.67 -7.42
N LYS A 66 5.25 -11.51 -6.32
CA LYS A 66 3.81 -11.23 -6.38
C LYS A 66 3.51 -9.88 -7.04
N LEU A 67 4.26 -8.83 -6.68
CA LEU A 67 4.11 -7.50 -7.26
C LEU A 67 4.50 -7.48 -8.74
N ALA A 68 5.61 -8.12 -9.11
CA ALA A 68 6.05 -8.23 -10.49
C ALA A 68 5.03 -8.98 -11.36
N ALA A 69 4.48 -10.10 -10.86
CA ALA A 69 3.44 -10.85 -11.55
C ALA A 69 2.18 -10.00 -11.76
N LEU A 70 1.77 -9.22 -10.76
CA LEU A 70 0.61 -8.33 -10.85
C LEU A 70 0.81 -7.23 -11.89
N CYS A 71 1.98 -6.58 -11.88
CA CYS A 71 2.33 -5.55 -12.86
C CYS A 71 2.32 -6.11 -14.29
N LYS A 72 2.87 -7.32 -14.47
CA LYS A 72 2.88 -8.03 -15.76
C LYS A 72 1.48 -8.37 -16.26
N GLU A 73 0.61 -8.89 -15.39
CA GLU A 73 -0.78 -9.22 -15.74
C GLU A 73 -1.57 -7.98 -16.19
N LEU A 74 -1.33 -6.84 -15.55
CA LEU A 74 -2.04 -5.59 -15.85
C LEU A 74 -1.41 -4.80 -17.00
N GLY A 75 -0.24 -5.22 -17.51
CA GLY A 75 0.50 -4.48 -18.53
C GLY A 75 1.06 -3.15 -18.04
N VAL A 76 1.37 -3.04 -16.74
CA VAL A 76 1.89 -1.81 -16.12
C VAL A 76 3.41 -1.96 -15.92
N PRO A 77 4.25 -1.28 -16.71
CA PRO A 77 5.69 -1.31 -16.51
C PRO A 77 6.05 -0.54 -15.23
N ALA A 78 6.68 -1.22 -14.28
CA ALA A 78 7.07 -0.64 -13.01
C ALA A 78 8.35 -1.27 -12.46
N ARG A 79 9.12 -0.47 -11.71
CA ARG A 79 10.19 -0.97 -10.84
C ARG A 79 9.54 -1.45 -9.54
N ILE A 80 9.92 -2.65 -9.11
CA ILE A 80 9.47 -3.19 -7.81
C ILE A 80 10.52 -2.86 -6.76
N GLU A 81 10.07 -2.42 -5.58
CA GLU A 81 10.95 -2.16 -4.45
C GLU A 81 10.28 -2.55 -3.13
N VAL A 82 10.77 -3.60 -2.48
CA VAL A 82 10.25 -4.06 -1.19
C VAL A 82 11.23 -3.68 -0.08
N ARG A 83 10.72 -3.08 1.00
CA ARG A 83 11.53 -2.68 2.17
C ARG A 83 10.99 -3.33 3.44
N ILE A 84 11.86 -3.48 4.44
CA ILE A 84 11.48 -3.87 5.80
C ILE A 84 11.52 -2.62 6.69
N GLY A 85 10.55 -2.48 7.59
CA GLY A 85 10.55 -1.45 8.62
C GLY A 85 9.22 -0.70 8.74
N VAL A 86 9.29 0.58 9.11
CA VAL A 86 8.08 1.41 9.32
C VAL A 86 7.59 1.92 7.97
N ALA A 87 6.39 1.49 7.57
CA ALA A 87 5.82 1.76 6.24
C ALA A 87 5.82 3.24 5.85
N ALA A 88 5.35 4.13 6.74
CA ALA A 88 5.32 5.56 6.43
C ALA A 88 6.72 6.16 6.19
N SER A 89 7.69 5.80 7.04
CA SER A 89 9.08 6.28 6.90
C SER A 89 9.73 5.74 5.64
N ALA A 90 9.51 4.46 5.32
CA ALA A 90 10.01 3.84 4.10
C ALA A 90 9.41 4.49 2.85
N LEU A 91 8.10 4.74 2.80
CA LEU A 91 7.45 5.42 1.67
C LEU A 91 8.02 6.82 1.42
N VAL A 92 8.22 7.61 2.48
CA VAL A 92 8.82 8.95 2.38
C VAL A 92 10.29 8.87 1.95
N ALA A 93 11.03 7.88 2.45
CA ALA A 93 12.42 7.66 2.04
C ALA A 93 12.53 7.29 0.56
N ILE A 94 11.73 6.32 0.07
CA ILE A 94 11.67 5.97 -1.36
C ILE A 94 11.34 7.21 -2.18
N ALA A 95 10.35 8.01 -1.77
CA ALA A 95 9.95 9.23 -2.48
C ALA A 95 11.10 10.21 -2.64
N ARG A 96 11.89 10.39 -1.59
CA ARG A 96 13.07 11.24 -1.62
C ARG A 96 14.18 10.66 -2.50
N GLU A 97 14.45 9.36 -2.38
CA GLU A 97 15.53 8.68 -3.10
C GLU A 97 15.27 8.58 -4.61
N THR A 98 14.01 8.41 -5.00
CA THR A 98 13.60 8.31 -6.41
C THR A 98 13.16 9.65 -7.00
N SER A 99 13.24 10.75 -6.24
CA SER A 99 12.68 12.06 -6.61
C SER A 99 11.23 11.95 -7.10
N ALA A 100 10.41 11.17 -6.39
CA ALA A 100 9.01 11.00 -6.73
C ALA A 100 8.23 12.30 -6.57
N ASP A 101 7.38 12.62 -7.53
CA ASP A 101 6.49 13.78 -7.50
C ASP A 101 5.06 13.41 -7.09
N LEU A 102 4.75 12.11 -6.97
CA LEU A 102 3.51 11.58 -6.41
C LEU A 102 3.73 10.31 -5.58
N ILE A 103 3.12 10.24 -4.40
CA ILE A 103 2.86 9.00 -3.67
C ILE A 103 1.37 8.67 -3.76
N LEU A 104 1.07 7.47 -4.26
CA LEU A 104 -0.26 6.92 -4.42
C LEU A 104 -0.48 5.81 -3.38
N LEU A 105 -1.49 6.00 -2.53
CA LEU A 105 -1.89 5.04 -1.49
C LEU A 105 -3.39 4.75 -1.57
N SER A 106 -3.81 3.63 -0.98
CA SER A 106 -5.21 3.40 -0.67
C SER A 106 -5.48 3.67 0.81
N SER A 107 -6.71 4.08 1.13
CA SER A 107 -7.21 4.07 2.50
C SER A 107 -8.43 3.17 2.55
N HIS A 108 -8.54 2.39 3.63
CA HIS A 108 -9.83 1.83 4.00
C HIS A 108 -10.71 2.98 4.47
N VAL A 109 -11.91 3.09 3.90
CA VAL A 109 -12.94 4.02 4.34
C VAL A 109 -14.23 3.23 4.38
N SER A 110 -14.88 3.22 5.53
CA SER A 110 -16.15 2.54 5.78
C SER A 110 -17.35 3.36 5.31
N ASP A 111 -17.27 4.70 5.34
CA ASP A 111 -18.33 5.60 4.86
C ASP A 111 -17.74 6.96 4.40
N ILE A 112 -18.51 7.75 3.65
CA ILE A 112 -18.14 9.09 3.11
C ILE A 112 -17.81 10.08 4.24
N THR A 113 -18.40 9.89 5.41
CA THR A 113 -18.29 10.79 6.57
C THR A 113 -17.27 10.32 7.61
N ASP A 114 -16.90 9.04 7.60
CA ASP A 114 -15.93 8.44 8.51
C ASP A 114 -14.51 8.52 7.91
N TYR A 115 -13.85 9.67 8.10
CA TYR A 115 -12.48 9.92 7.66
C TYR A 115 -11.44 9.16 8.50
N VAL A 116 -11.50 7.83 8.51
CA VAL A 116 -10.46 7.00 9.12
C VAL A 116 -9.33 6.81 8.11
N PHE A 117 -8.38 7.75 8.10
CA PHE A 117 -7.09 7.50 7.44
C PHE A 117 -6.30 6.48 8.25
N SER A 118 -5.69 5.50 7.58
CA SER A 118 -4.73 4.64 8.28
C SER A 118 -3.57 5.49 8.82
N SER A 119 -2.99 5.07 9.95
CA SER A 119 -1.87 5.78 10.58
C SER A 119 -0.66 5.93 9.64
N ILE A 120 -0.53 5.05 8.65
CA ILE A 120 0.47 5.14 7.58
C ILE A 120 0.15 6.32 6.66
N VAL A 121 -1.10 6.40 6.15
CA VAL A 121 -1.53 7.49 5.27
C VAL A 121 -1.38 8.84 5.96
N GLU A 122 -1.82 8.96 7.21
CA GLU A 122 -1.69 10.20 7.99
C GLU A 122 -0.23 10.65 8.10
N LYS A 123 0.68 9.72 8.44
CA LYS A 123 2.11 10.02 8.53
C LYS A 123 2.71 10.39 7.18
N VAL A 124 2.34 9.71 6.09
CA VAL A 124 2.83 10.04 4.75
C VAL A 124 2.36 11.43 4.33
N VAL A 125 1.08 11.74 4.48
CA VAL A 125 0.52 13.07 4.14
C VAL A 125 1.23 14.19 4.90
N ARG A 126 1.61 13.96 6.16
CA ARG A 126 2.32 14.96 6.97
C ARG A 126 3.79 15.18 6.59
N HIS A 127 4.46 14.17 6.03
CA HIS A 127 5.92 14.20 5.88
C HIS A 127 6.41 14.05 4.43
N ALA A 128 5.53 13.73 3.47
CA ALA A 128 5.90 13.63 2.06
C ALA A 128 6.34 15.00 1.52
N GLY A 129 7.49 15.01 0.83
CA GLY A 129 7.98 16.19 0.12
C GLY A 129 7.32 16.41 -1.26
N CYS A 130 6.32 15.60 -1.61
CA CYS A 130 5.67 15.59 -2.91
C CYS A 130 4.16 15.38 -2.79
N SER A 131 3.45 15.34 -3.92
CA SER A 131 1.99 15.16 -3.92
C SER A 131 1.63 13.81 -3.32
N VAL A 132 0.50 13.74 -2.60
CA VAL A 132 -0.04 12.49 -2.08
C VAL A 132 -1.47 12.31 -2.59
N LEU A 133 -1.75 11.19 -3.25
CA LEU A 133 -3.09 10.82 -3.70
C LEU A 133 -3.57 9.61 -2.92
N ILE A 134 -4.74 9.76 -2.29
CA ILE A 134 -5.38 8.70 -1.52
C ILE A 134 -6.59 8.16 -2.29
N ASP A 135 -6.49 6.94 -2.79
CA ASP A 135 -7.60 6.22 -3.42
C ASP A 135 -8.53 5.65 -2.33
N ARG A 136 -9.74 6.20 -2.30
CA ARG A 136 -10.77 5.97 -1.28
C ARG A 136 -11.90 5.03 -1.75
N ARG A 137 -11.76 4.36 -2.89
CA ARG A 137 -12.89 3.52 -3.36
C ARG A 137 -13.11 2.36 -2.39
N PRO A 138 -14.34 2.18 -1.88
CA PRO A 138 -14.66 1.04 -1.04
C PRO A 138 -14.40 -0.25 -1.81
N ASP A 139 -13.79 -1.23 -1.15
CA ASP A 139 -13.78 -2.59 -1.67
C ASP A 139 -15.22 -3.09 -1.57
N HIS A 140 -15.91 -3.26 -2.70
CA HIS A 140 -17.20 -3.95 -2.75
C HIS A 140 -17.01 -5.46 -2.53
N ALA A 141 -16.36 -5.84 -1.43
CA ALA A 141 -16.16 -7.22 -0.99
C ALA A 141 -16.81 -7.50 0.38
N ASP A 142 -17.36 -6.48 1.05
CA ASP A 142 -17.95 -6.66 2.39
C ASP A 142 -19.41 -6.18 2.45
N LYS A 143 -20.27 -6.83 1.66
CA LYS A 143 -21.73 -6.70 1.78
C LYS A 143 -22.40 -7.85 2.54
N ASP A 144 -21.63 -8.84 3.00
CA ASP A 144 -22.16 -10.05 3.66
C ASP A 144 -21.68 -10.23 5.12
N ALA A 145 -20.89 -9.32 5.69
CA ALA A 145 -20.74 -9.26 7.14
C ALA A 145 -22.02 -8.68 7.76
N ALA A 146 -23.03 -9.55 7.92
CA ALA A 146 -24.25 -9.24 8.66
C ALA A 146 -23.87 -8.66 10.04
N PRO A 147 -24.58 -7.61 10.53
CA PRO A 147 -24.44 -7.22 11.92
C PRO A 147 -24.85 -8.42 12.78
N GLN A 148 -23.90 -8.92 13.58
CA GLN A 148 -24.21 -9.87 14.63
C GLN A 148 -25.27 -9.22 15.50
N ALA A 149 -26.44 -9.86 15.54
CA ALA A 149 -27.58 -9.45 16.33
C ALA A 149 -27.13 -9.19 17.76
N GLU A 150 -27.44 -7.99 18.26
CA GLU A 150 -27.52 -7.75 19.69
C GLU A 150 -28.47 -8.80 20.27
N ASP A 151 -27.90 -9.71 21.06
CA ASP A 151 -28.63 -10.64 21.89
C ASP A 151 -29.41 -9.85 22.94
N THR A 152 -30.61 -9.47 22.56
CA THR A 152 -31.69 -9.09 23.47
C THR A 152 -32.63 -10.27 23.52
N ALA A 153 -32.72 -10.94 24.66
CA ALA A 153 -33.88 -10.87 25.56
C ALA A 153 -33.71 -11.90 26.72
N PRO A 154 -34.71 -12.11 27.60
CA PRO A 154 -34.62 -11.70 29.01
C PRO A 154 -34.68 -12.90 29.97
N LEU A 155 -34.31 -12.71 31.24
CA LEU A 155 -34.94 -13.36 32.40
C LEU A 155 -34.72 -12.49 33.65
#